data_AF-A0AAC8Q0D2-F1
#
_entry.id   AF-A0AAC8Q0D2-F1
#
_cell.length_a   1.000
_cell.length_b   1.000
_cell.length_c   1.000
_cell.angle_alpha   90.00
_cell.angle_beta   90.00
_cell.angle_gamma   90.00
#
_symmetry.space_group_name_H-M   'P 1'
#
loop_
_entity.id
_entity.type
_entity.pdbx_description
1 polymer ?
#
loop_
_entity_poly.entity_id
_entity_poly.type
_entity_poly.pdbx_seq_one_letter_code
_entity_poly.pdbx_strand_id
1 'polypeptide(L)'
;MNGVSEALQAVPSEAELEVEHRLAQVTPRDTMRGMFFRSVKEAMFALRGQGAMEECLAECGGVRSFVDLFAYPAEDFLRMARRAALMMQGPAGGFEQSMRMLGYMGTAVFLGSQVGKAMQVLISGTPKRVIEYLPMAYKVTTPAGGTCSVMFPGHTRAIVTFERDFLPRPYVEGSLEAHLKQAGARSARIVGRMTGPVSCEYELSWDF
;
A
#
# COMPACT_ATOMS: atom_id res chain seq x y z
N MET A 1 8.60 -41.01 27.08
CA MET A 1 9.06 -40.13 25.99
C MET A 1 7.82 -39.58 25.31
N ASN A 2 7.30 -38.45 25.77
CA ASN A 2 6.17 -37.76 25.13
C ASN A 2 6.69 -36.48 24.50
N GLY A 3 6.70 -36.47 23.17
CA GLY A 3 7.04 -35.31 22.36
C GLY A 3 5.97 -34.24 22.53
N VAL A 4 6.35 -33.15 23.19
CA VAL A 4 5.66 -31.87 23.04
C VAL A 4 6.17 -31.31 21.72
N SER A 5 5.37 -31.47 20.67
CA SER A 5 5.51 -30.68 19.45
C SER A 5 5.16 -29.24 19.83
N GLU A 6 6.14 -28.48 20.32
CA GLU A 6 6.07 -27.03 20.34
C GLU A 6 5.84 -26.59 18.90
N ALA A 7 4.60 -26.16 18.61
CA ALA A 7 4.33 -25.36 17.43
C ALA A 7 5.28 -24.15 17.52
N LEU A 8 6.33 -24.16 16.71
CA LEU A 8 7.18 -23.00 16.48
C LEU A 8 6.24 -21.87 16.03
N GLN A 9 5.82 -21.03 16.98
CA GLN A 9 5.16 -19.78 16.66
C GLN A 9 6.17 -18.99 15.84
N ALA A 10 5.90 -18.87 14.54
CA ALA A 10 6.72 -18.05 13.67
C ALA A 10 6.75 -16.64 14.27
N VAL A 11 7.95 -16.13 14.53
CA VAL A 11 8.14 -14.76 15.01
C VAL A 11 7.55 -13.81 13.95
N PRO A 12 6.61 -12.93 14.30
CA PRO A 12 6.01 -12.00 13.33
C PRO A 12 7.08 -11.16 12.65
N SER A 13 6.95 -10.96 11.34
CA SER A 13 7.84 -10.05 10.61
C SER A 13 7.67 -8.60 11.07
N GLU A 14 8.68 -7.75 10.83
CA GLU A 14 8.58 -6.31 11.14
C GLU A 14 7.35 -5.66 10.48
N ALA A 15 7.02 -6.08 9.25
CA ALA A 15 5.85 -5.60 8.52
C ALA A 15 4.53 -6.04 9.18
N GLU A 16 4.46 -7.22 9.80
CA GLU A 16 3.28 -7.64 10.56
C GLU A 16 3.12 -6.79 11.83
N LEU A 17 4.23 -6.60 12.57
CA LEU A 17 4.23 -5.75 13.76
C LEU A 17 3.86 -4.30 13.44
N GLU A 18 4.30 -3.79 12.28
CA GLU A 18 3.93 -2.47 11.78
C GLU A 18 2.41 -2.35 11.57
N VAL A 19 1.78 -3.35 10.96
CA VAL A 19 0.32 -3.34 10.73
C VAL A 19 -0.44 -3.32 12.06
N GLU A 20 -0.03 -4.13 13.04
CA GLU A 20 -0.65 -4.12 14.37
C GLU A 20 -0.46 -2.78 15.08
N HIS A 21 0.73 -2.18 14.98
CA HIS A 21 0.98 -0.83 15.50
C HIS A 21 0.06 0.20 14.87
N ARG A 22 -0.08 0.19 13.55
CA ARG A 22 -0.96 1.11 12.83
C ARG A 22 -2.42 0.93 13.24
N LEU A 23 -2.89 -0.31 13.33
CA LEU A 23 -4.25 -0.63 13.81
C LEU A 23 -4.50 -0.06 15.21
N ALA A 24 -3.51 -0.12 16.11
CA ALA A 24 -3.63 0.46 17.45
C ALA A 24 -3.66 2.00 17.48
N GLN A 25 -3.24 2.67 16.39
CA GLN A 25 -3.26 4.12 16.27
C GLN A 25 -4.49 4.66 15.51
N VAL A 26 -5.26 3.80 14.85
CA VAL A 26 -6.46 4.22 14.11
C VAL A 26 -7.54 4.72 15.07
N THR A 27 -8.19 5.82 14.69
CA THR A 27 -9.40 6.32 15.34
C THR A 27 -10.59 6.23 14.39
N PRO A 28 -11.85 6.29 14.88
CA PRO A 28 -13.03 6.32 14.02
C PRO A 28 -13.10 7.50 13.03
N ARG A 29 -12.23 8.50 13.16
CA ARG A 29 -12.14 9.65 12.24
C ARG A 29 -11.19 9.40 11.07
N ASP A 30 -10.33 8.40 11.16
CA ASP A 30 -9.35 8.10 10.13
C ASP A 30 -10.02 7.31 9.00
N THR A 31 -9.93 7.84 7.78
CA THR A 31 -10.57 7.23 6.62
C THR A 31 -9.61 7.13 5.44
N MET A 32 -9.90 6.15 4.59
CA MET A 32 -9.22 5.90 3.33
C MET A 32 -10.21 5.92 2.18
N ARG A 33 -9.70 6.23 0.98
CA ARG A 33 -10.52 6.23 -0.24
C ARG A 33 -10.85 4.80 -0.69
N GLY A 34 -12.06 4.61 -1.21
CA GLY A 34 -12.55 3.32 -1.67
C GLY A 34 -11.69 2.66 -2.76
N MET A 35 -10.91 3.46 -3.50
CA MET A 35 -9.97 2.95 -4.50
C MET A 35 -8.97 1.95 -3.91
N PHE A 36 -8.51 2.14 -2.67
CA PHE A 36 -7.55 1.23 -2.02
C PHE A 36 -8.19 -0.13 -1.75
N PHE A 37 -9.42 -0.15 -1.23
CA PHE A 37 -10.19 -1.37 -0.99
C PHE A 37 -10.50 -2.11 -2.29
N ARG A 38 -10.95 -1.37 -3.32
CA ARG A 38 -11.25 -1.94 -4.64
C ARG A 38 -9.99 -2.57 -5.25
N SER A 39 -8.86 -1.89 -5.16
CA SER A 39 -7.57 -2.41 -5.64
C SER A 39 -7.18 -3.73 -4.98
N VAL A 40 -7.32 -3.87 -3.66
CA VAL A 40 -7.04 -5.13 -2.96
C VAL A 40 -8.07 -6.21 -3.35
N LYS A 41 -9.35 -5.87 -3.41
CA LYS A 41 -10.44 -6.78 -3.83
C LYS A 41 -10.16 -7.38 -5.21
N GLU A 42 -9.86 -6.55 -6.19
CA GLU A 42 -9.61 -6.98 -7.57
C GLU A 42 -8.31 -7.79 -7.68
N ALA A 43 -7.24 -7.40 -6.98
CA ALA A 43 -5.99 -8.15 -6.94
C ALA A 43 -6.18 -9.56 -6.35
N MET A 44 -6.91 -9.68 -5.24
CA MET A 44 -7.17 -10.98 -4.60
C MET A 44 -8.06 -11.88 -5.46
N PHE A 45 -9.07 -11.31 -6.13
CA PHE A 45 -9.87 -12.07 -7.10
C PHE A 45 -9.00 -12.61 -8.24
N ALA A 46 -8.15 -11.76 -8.83
CA ALA A 46 -7.29 -12.15 -9.95
C ALA A 46 -6.24 -13.21 -9.58
N LEU A 47 -5.65 -13.11 -8.39
CA LEU A 47 -4.57 -14.01 -7.95
C LEU A 47 -5.06 -15.31 -7.31
N ARG A 48 -6.16 -15.24 -6.56
CA ARG A 48 -6.57 -16.30 -5.62
C ARG A 48 -8.05 -16.69 -5.74
N GLY A 49 -8.78 -16.06 -6.67
CA GLY A 49 -10.16 -16.37 -6.96
C GLY A 49 -11.16 -15.78 -5.97
N GLN A 50 -12.43 -16.11 -6.20
CA GLN A 50 -13.57 -15.52 -5.49
C GLN A 50 -13.54 -15.76 -3.98
N GLY A 51 -13.23 -16.99 -3.53
CA GLY A 51 -13.22 -17.31 -2.10
C GLY A 51 -12.23 -16.43 -1.31
N ALA A 52 -11.03 -16.24 -1.84
CA ALA A 52 -10.02 -15.41 -1.19
C ALA A 52 -10.41 -13.92 -1.16
N MET A 53 -11.03 -13.43 -2.23
CA MET A 53 -11.60 -12.08 -2.25
C MET A 53 -12.68 -11.92 -1.18
N GLU A 54 -13.57 -12.90 -1.03
CA GLU A 54 -14.66 -12.85 -0.04
C GLU A 54 -14.15 -12.89 1.41
N GLU A 55 -13.11 -13.68 1.70
CA GLU A 55 -12.45 -13.67 3.01
C GLU A 55 -11.84 -12.32 3.35
N CYS A 56 -11.25 -11.63 2.36
CA CYS A 56 -10.74 -10.27 2.57
C CYS A 56 -11.88 -9.26 2.84
N LEU A 57 -13.01 -9.37 2.12
CA LEU A 57 -14.16 -8.48 2.30
C LEU A 57 -14.89 -8.68 3.63
N ALA A 58 -14.77 -9.86 4.25
CA ALA A 58 -15.34 -10.11 5.57
C ALA A 58 -14.76 -9.19 6.66
N GLU A 59 -13.57 -8.63 6.43
CA GLU A 59 -12.91 -7.68 7.34
C GLU A 59 -13.50 -6.25 7.26
N CYS A 60 -14.41 -5.96 6.32
CA CYS A 60 -14.91 -4.60 6.03
C CYS A 60 -16.33 -4.32 6.52
N GLY A 61 -16.73 -4.87 7.67
CA GLY A 61 -18.00 -4.52 8.34
C GLY A 61 -19.27 -4.72 7.49
N GLY A 62 -19.25 -5.63 6.51
CA GLY A 62 -20.37 -5.90 5.61
C GLY A 62 -20.39 -5.06 4.31
N VAL A 63 -19.45 -4.12 4.14
CA VAL A 63 -19.28 -3.37 2.88
C VAL A 63 -18.66 -4.26 1.82
N ARG A 64 -19.34 -4.43 0.68
CA ARG A 64 -18.89 -5.31 -0.43
C ARG A 64 -18.50 -4.56 -1.71
N SER A 65 -18.82 -3.27 -1.78
CA SER A 65 -18.56 -2.42 -2.95
C SER A 65 -18.00 -1.08 -2.49
N PHE A 66 -16.98 -0.61 -3.20
CA PHE A 66 -16.23 0.60 -2.85
C PHE A 66 -16.23 1.56 -4.02
N VAL A 67 -16.75 2.76 -3.79
CA VAL A 67 -16.68 3.87 -4.75
C VAL A 67 -15.34 4.57 -4.56
N ASP A 68 -14.58 4.74 -5.65
CA ASP A 68 -13.17 5.19 -5.60
C ASP A 68 -12.93 6.39 -4.68
N LEU A 69 -13.78 7.41 -4.77
CA LEU A 69 -13.61 8.66 -4.03
C LEU A 69 -14.39 8.74 -2.71
N PHE A 70 -15.13 7.71 -2.32
CA PHE A 70 -15.82 7.70 -1.02
C PHE A 70 -14.84 7.34 0.10
N ALA A 71 -15.13 7.82 1.32
CA ALA A 71 -14.33 7.58 2.51
C ALA A 71 -14.87 6.37 3.27
N TYR A 72 -13.97 5.47 3.65
CA TYR A 72 -14.24 4.25 4.42
C TYR A 72 -13.27 4.17 5.61
N PRO A 73 -13.60 3.46 6.70
CA PRO A 73 -12.73 3.38 7.88
C PRO A 73 -11.33 2.87 7.53
N ALA A 74 -10.27 3.57 7.96
CA ALA A 74 -8.90 3.13 7.72
C ALA A 74 -8.59 1.77 8.38
N GLU A 75 -9.24 1.48 9.50
CA GLU A 75 -9.15 0.20 10.23
C GLU A 75 -9.57 -0.98 9.34
N ASP A 76 -10.67 -0.84 8.61
CA ASP A 76 -11.18 -1.88 7.71
C ASP A 76 -10.20 -2.15 6.57
N PHE A 77 -9.58 -1.10 6.02
CA PHE A 77 -8.56 -1.26 4.99
C PHE A 77 -7.35 -2.03 5.53
N LEU A 78 -6.85 -1.64 6.70
CA LEU A 78 -5.69 -2.28 7.33
C LEU A 78 -5.97 -3.77 7.61
N ARG A 79 -7.15 -4.12 8.12
CA ARG A 79 -7.54 -5.52 8.33
C ARG A 79 -7.64 -6.29 7.02
N MET A 80 -8.27 -5.70 6.00
CA MET A 80 -8.38 -6.30 4.67
C MET A 80 -7.01 -6.54 4.02
N ALA A 81 -6.11 -5.55 4.07
CA ALA A 81 -4.76 -5.66 3.52
C ALA A 81 -3.92 -6.69 4.29
N ARG A 82 -4.03 -6.74 5.62
CA ARG A 82 -3.40 -7.77 6.46
C ARG A 82 -3.86 -9.17 6.07
N ARG A 83 -5.18 -9.37 5.94
CA ARG A 83 -5.78 -10.64 5.51
C ARG A 83 -5.24 -11.06 4.14
N ALA A 84 -5.28 -10.15 3.18
CA ALA A 84 -4.75 -10.40 1.83
C ALA A 84 -3.26 -10.79 1.85
N ALA A 85 -2.43 -10.07 2.61
CA ALA A 85 -1.01 -10.36 2.72
C ALA A 85 -0.73 -11.72 3.38
N LEU A 86 -1.47 -12.10 4.44
CA LEU A 86 -1.39 -13.43 5.05
C LEU A 86 -1.75 -14.53 4.06
N MET A 87 -2.82 -14.35 3.29
CA MET A 87 -3.25 -15.34 2.30
C MET A 87 -2.23 -15.50 1.18
N MET A 88 -1.56 -14.42 0.78
CA MET A 88 -0.57 -14.38 -0.30
C MET A 88 0.80 -14.97 0.06
N GLN A 89 1.07 -15.25 1.33
CA GLN A 89 2.34 -15.87 1.73
C GLN A 89 2.53 -17.22 1.03
N GLY A 90 3.79 -17.54 0.73
CA GLY A 90 4.14 -18.79 0.09
C GLY A 90 5.64 -19.06 0.09
N PRO A 91 6.09 -20.14 -0.57
CA PRO A 91 7.49 -20.56 -0.55
C PRO A 91 8.48 -19.50 -1.08
N ALA A 92 8.00 -18.58 -1.92
CA ALA A 92 8.80 -17.54 -2.55
C ALA A 92 8.78 -16.17 -1.83
N GLY A 93 8.02 -16.01 -0.74
CA GLY A 93 7.94 -14.74 -0.03
C GLY A 93 7.02 -14.72 1.19
N GLY A 94 7.42 -13.97 2.22
CA GLY A 94 6.65 -13.76 3.45
C GLY A 94 5.65 -12.61 3.38
N PHE A 95 5.17 -12.18 4.55
CA PHE A 95 4.18 -11.10 4.69
C PHE A 95 4.63 -9.78 4.06
N GLU A 96 5.87 -9.34 4.31
CA GLU A 96 6.41 -8.09 3.76
C GLU A 96 6.38 -8.08 2.22
N GLN A 97 6.84 -9.16 1.59
CA GLN A 97 6.82 -9.29 0.13
C GLN A 97 5.39 -9.35 -0.42
N SER A 98 4.47 -10.00 0.30
CA SER A 98 3.06 -10.04 -0.06
C SER A 98 2.42 -8.66 0.01
N MET A 99 2.71 -7.89 1.06
CA MET A 99 2.25 -6.52 1.23
C MET A 99 2.80 -5.60 0.14
N ARG A 100 4.08 -5.76 -0.24
CA ARG A 100 4.68 -5.04 -1.38
C ARG A 100 3.99 -5.38 -2.69
N MET A 101 3.69 -6.66 -2.93
CA MET A 101 2.96 -7.08 -4.13
C MET A 101 1.54 -6.48 -4.17
N LEU A 102 0.83 -6.42 -3.05
CA LEU A 102 -0.48 -5.77 -2.97
C LEU A 102 -0.43 -4.29 -3.34
N GLY A 103 0.58 -3.55 -2.85
CA GLY A 103 0.78 -2.15 -3.24
C GLY A 103 1.07 -1.97 -4.73
N TYR A 104 1.93 -2.83 -5.27
CA TYR A 104 2.30 -2.83 -6.69
C TYR A 104 1.11 -3.11 -7.60
N MET A 105 0.39 -4.21 -7.34
CA MET A 105 -0.76 -4.61 -8.15
C MET A 105 -1.95 -3.69 -7.96
N GLY A 106 -2.18 -3.24 -6.73
CA GLY A 106 -3.25 -2.30 -6.42
C GLY A 106 -3.08 -0.97 -7.15
N THR A 107 -1.83 -0.55 -7.38
CA THR A 107 -1.50 0.60 -8.22
C THR A 107 -1.90 0.34 -9.67
N ALA A 108 -1.52 -0.80 -10.26
CA ALA A 108 -1.93 -1.14 -11.63
C ALA A 108 -3.45 -1.16 -11.81
N VAL A 109 -4.19 -1.71 -10.84
CA VAL A 109 -5.66 -1.71 -10.84
C VAL A 109 -6.22 -0.29 -10.77
N PHE A 110 -5.70 0.53 -9.85
CA PHE A 110 -6.15 1.91 -9.68
C PHE A 110 -5.92 2.73 -10.96
N LEU A 111 -4.74 2.61 -11.55
CA LEU A 111 -4.32 3.23 -12.80
C LEU A 111 -5.20 2.84 -14.00
N GLY A 112 -5.86 1.68 -13.95
CA GLY A 112 -6.87 1.26 -14.93
C GLY A 112 -8.26 1.87 -14.73
N SER A 113 -8.54 2.46 -13.56
CA SER A 113 -9.84 3.06 -13.23
C SER A 113 -10.04 4.43 -13.88
N GLN A 114 -11.28 4.92 -13.94
CA GLN A 114 -11.58 6.24 -14.50
C GLN A 114 -10.91 7.37 -13.71
N VAL A 115 -10.85 7.24 -12.38
CA VAL A 115 -10.19 8.18 -11.48
C VAL A 115 -8.67 8.11 -11.66
N GLY A 116 -8.10 6.89 -11.76
CA GLY A 116 -6.68 6.71 -12.03
C GLY A 116 -6.24 7.26 -13.38
N LYS A 117 -7.01 7.03 -14.44
CA LYS A 117 -6.76 7.61 -15.77
C LYS A 117 -6.78 9.13 -15.74
N ALA A 118 -7.74 9.74 -15.05
CA ALA A 118 -7.79 11.19 -14.89
C ALA A 118 -6.56 11.72 -14.14
N MET A 119 -6.14 11.06 -13.05
CA MET A 119 -4.91 11.43 -12.33
C MET A 119 -3.66 11.25 -13.18
N GLN A 120 -3.56 10.18 -13.97
CA GLN A 120 -2.44 9.96 -14.89
C GLN A 120 -2.30 11.11 -15.88
N VAL A 121 -3.38 11.66 -16.43
CA VAL A 121 -3.29 12.84 -17.32
C VAL A 121 -2.58 14.01 -16.62
N LEU A 122 -2.78 14.18 -15.31
CA LEU A 122 -2.16 15.26 -14.53
C LEU A 122 -0.68 14.98 -14.19
N ILE A 123 -0.36 13.73 -13.84
CA ILE A 123 0.95 13.35 -13.27
C ILE A 123 1.87 12.59 -14.24
N SER A 124 1.39 12.26 -15.44
CA SER A 124 2.15 11.51 -16.45
C SER A 124 3.41 12.24 -16.90
N GLY A 125 4.39 11.45 -17.33
CA GLY A 125 5.67 11.91 -17.84
C GLY A 125 6.81 11.08 -17.26
N THR A 126 7.90 11.75 -16.89
CA THR A 126 9.09 11.11 -16.36
C THR A 126 8.90 10.63 -14.91
N PRO A 127 9.72 9.69 -14.40
CA PRO A 127 9.63 9.24 -13.02
C PRO A 127 9.81 10.39 -12.02
N LYS A 128 10.67 11.36 -12.33
CA LYS A 128 10.83 12.59 -11.54
C LYS A 128 9.51 13.37 -11.43
N ARG A 129 8.79 13.53 -12.55
CA ARG A 129 7.52 14.26 -12.60
C ARG A 129 6.45 13.57 -11.76
N VAL A 130 6.33 12.25 -11.86
CA VAL A 130 5.39 11.48 -11.03
C VAL A 130 5.65 11.70 -9.54
N ILE A 131 6.91 11.67 -9.11
CA ILE A 131 7.28 11.91 -7.71
C ILE A 131 7.05 13.38 -7.31
N GLU A 132 7.31 14.34 -8.19
CA GLU A 132 7.07 15.77 -7.93
C GLU A 132 5.59 16.08 -7.67
N TYR A 133 4.67 15.39 -8.36
CA TYR A 133 3.22 15.55 -8.15
C TYR A 133 2.64 14.67 -7.04
N LEU A 134 3.45 13.82 -6.40
CA LEU A 134 2.98 12.90 -5.37
C LEU A 134 2.29 13.61 -4.18
N PRO A 135 2.77 14.76 -3.65
CA PRO A 135 2.06 15.49 -2.60
C PRO A 135 0.65 15.95 -2.99
N MET A 136 0.47 16.33 -4.26
CA MET A 136 -0.83 16.73 -4.80
C MET A 136 -1.76 15.52 -4.88
N ALA A 137 -1.28 14.40 -5.44
CA ALA A 137 -2.04 13.16 -5.52
C ALA A 137 -2.44 12.65 -4.12
N TYR A 138 -1.50 12.69 -3.16
CA TYR A 138 -1.73 12.23 -1.79
C TYR A 138 -2.90 12.97 -1.10
N LYS A 139 -3.01 14.29 -1.29
CA LYS A 139 -4.14 15.08 -0.75
C LYS A 139 -5.50 14.62 -1.27
N VAL A 140 -5.56 14.11 -2.50
CA VAL A 140 -6.81 13.58 -3.10
C VAL A 140 -7.16 12.22 -2.48
N THR A 141 -6.15 11.38 -2.28
CA THR A 141 -6.29 9.99 -1.86
C THR A 141 -6.43 9.79 -0.36
N THR A 142 -5.98 10.75 0.45
CA THR A 142 -6.01 10.65 1.92
C THR A 142 -6.71 11.87 2.53
N PRO A 143 -8.06 11.96 2.43
CA PRO A 143 -8.80 13.16 2.81
C PRO A 143 -8.86 13.41 4.32
N ALA A 144 -8.69 12.38 5.15
CA ALA A 144 -8.80 12.48 6.61
C ALA A 144 -7.55 13.09 7.28
N GLY A 145 -6.48 13.35 6.52
CA GLY A 145 -5.30 14.06 7.01
C GLY A 145 -3.97 13.42 6.59
N GLY A 146 -2.90 13.92 7.19
CA GLY A 146 -1.52 13.57 6.87
C GLY A 146 -0.88 14.49 5.85
N THR A 147 0.43 14.37 5.72
CA THR A 147 1.23 15.17 4.78
C THR A 147 2.09 14.26 3.93
N CYS A 148 2.40 14.73 2.72
CA CYS A 148 3.40 14.13 1.86
C CYS A 148 4.35 15.24 1.41
N SER A 149 5.64 15.02 1.59
CA SER A 149 6.69 15.93 1.14
C SER A 149 7.72 15.17 0.30
N VAL A 150 8.39 15.90 -0.59
CA VAL A 150 9.33 15.34 -1.55
C VAL A 150 10.56 16.23 -1.62
N MET A 151 11.72 15.61 -1.54
CA MET A 151 13.03 16.25 -1.73
C MET A 151 13.81 15.48 -2.80
N PHE A 152 14.48 16.19 -3.70
CA PHE A 152 15.29 15.60 -4.76
C PHE A 152 16.79 15.83 -4.50
N PRO A 153 17.53 14.87 -3.89
CA PRO A 153 18.98 14.97 -3.76
C PRO A 153 19.71 14.79 -5.11
N GLY A 154 19.00 14.40 -6.19
CA GLY A 154 19.56 14.29 -7.54
C GLY A 154 18.47 14.14 -8.61
N HIS A 155 18.88 14.00 -9.87
CA HIS A 155 17.93 13.86 -10.99
C HIS A 155 17.17 12.54 -11.02
N THR A 156 17.78 11.47 -10.48
CA THR A 156 17.23 10.12 -10.45
C THR A 156 17.06 9.58 -9.03
N ARG A 157 16.97 10.49 -8.05
CA ARG A 157 16.81 10.17 -6.63
C ARG A 157 15.81 11.10 -5.99
N ALA A 158 15.01 10.56 -5.08
CA ALA A 158 14.07 11.32 -4.28
C ALA A 158 14.02 10.77 -2.85
N ILE A 159 13.69 11.64 -1.90
CA ILE A 159 13.29 11.27 -0.55
C ILE A 159 11.83 11.72 -0.43
N VAL A 160 10.95 10.77 -0.11
CA VAL A 160 9.52 11.02 0.09
C VAL A 160 9.19 10.76 1.54
N THR A 161 8.59 11.74 2.21
CA THR A 161 8.13 11.58 3.59
C THR A 161 6.62 11.62 3.62
N PHE A 162 6.02 10.64 4.29
CA PHE A 162 4.61 10.60 4.61
C PHE A 162 4.43 10.70 6.11
N GLU A 163 3.63 11.66 6.56
CA GLU A 163 3.26 11.83 7.96
C GLU A 163 1.78 11.51 8.14
N ARG A 164 1.47 10.74 9.19
CA ARG A 164 0.10 10.28 9.47
C ARG A 164 -0.54 9.62 8.24
N ASP A 165 0.22 8.71 7.64
CA ASP A 165 -0.27 7.80 6.60
C ASP A 165 -0.57 6.46 7.26
N PHE A 166 -1.66 5.79 6.87
CA PHE A 166 -2.02 4.48 7.43
C PHE A 166 -1.62 3.32 6.54
N LEU A 167 -1.15 3.57 5.30
CA LEU A 167 -0.63 2.50 4.46
C LEU A 167 0.64 1.89 5.09
N PRO A 168 0.75 0.55 5.18
CA PRO A 168 1.99 -0.09 5.65
C PRO A 168 3.16 0.21 4.72
N ARG A 169 4.36 0.35 5.27
CA ARG A 169 5.58 0.70 4.52
C ARG A 169 5.78 -0.19 3.28
N PRO A 170 5.74 -1.52 3.36
CA PRO A 170 5.96 -2.34 2.16
C PRO A 170 4.89 -2.12 1.08
N TYR A 171 3.65 -1.82 1.48
CA TYR A 171 2.58 -1.47 0.53
C TYR A 171 2.93 -0.20 -0.24
N VAL A 172 3.39 0.84 0.46
CA VAL A 172 3.81 2.10 -0.18
C VAL A 172 5.05 1.87 -1.06
N GLU A 173 6.01 1.05 -0.64
CA GLU A 173 7.17 0.68 -1.47
C GLU A 173 6.74 0.09 -2.83
N GLY A 174 5.84 -0.90 -2.80
CA GLY A 174 5.32 -1.52 -4.02
C GLY A 174 4.52 -0.54 -4.89
N SER A 175 3.74 0.34 -4.25
CA SER A 175 2.99 1.38 -4.95
C SER A 175 3.92 2.37 -5.67
N LEU A 176 4.95 2.89 -4.98
CA LEU A 176 5.93 3.79 -5.57
C LEU A 176 6.72 3.12 -6.69
N GLU A 177 7.09 1.85 -6.55
CA GLU A 177 7.75 1.08 -7.59
C GLU A 177 6.89 0.98 -8.86
N ALA A 178 5.61 0.65 -8.72
CA ALA A 178 4.67 0.56 -9.84
C ALA A 178 4.52 1.90 -10.58
N HIS A 179 4.40 3.00 -9.84
CA HIS A 179 4.31 4.34 -10.41
C HIS A 179 5.59 4.74 -11.19
N LEU A 180 6.77 4.46 -10.63
CA LEU A 180 8.05 4.76 -11.31
C LEU A 180 8.22 3.93 -12.58
N LYS A 181 7.91 2.62 -12.53
CA LYS A 181 7.96 1.74 -13.71
C LYS A 181 7.00 2.18 -14.80
N GLN A 182 5.78 2.58 -14.43
CA GLN A 182 4.82 3.12 -15.39
C GLN A 182 5.33 4.42 -16.04
N ALA A 183 6.08 5.24 -15.30
CA ALA A 183 6.70 6.47 -15.79
C ALA A 183 7.96 6.24 -16.64
N GLY A 184 8.31 4.99 -16.93
CA GLY A 184 9.43 4.62 -17.79
C GLY A 184 10.75 4.34 -17.08
N ALA A 185 10.75 4.19 -15.76
CA ALA A 185 11.94 3.67 -15.07
C ALA A 185 12.19 2.21 -15.46
N ARG A 186 13.42 1.85 -15.88
CA ARG A 186 13.76 0.44 -16.16
C ARG A 186 13.93 -0.34 -14.85
N SER A 187 14.65 0.26 -13.92
CA SER A 187 14.81 -0.20 -12.55
C SER A 187 14.43 0.93 -11.59
N ALA A 188 13.83 0.53 -10.48
CA ALA A 188 13.47 1.41 -9.39
C ALA A 188 13.80 0.70 -8.07
N ARG A 189 14.47 1.40 -7.16
CA ARG A 189 14.74 0.94 -5.80
C ARG A 189 14.07 1.90 -4.84
N ILE A 190 13.22 1.34 -3.98
CA ILE A 190 12.50 2.04 -2.94
C ILE A 190 12.84 1.37 -1.62
N VAL A 191 13.35 2.14 -0.66
CA VAL A 191 13.65 1.65 0.69
C VAL A 191 12.92 2.54 1.66
N GLY A 192 11.91 1.99 2.32
CA GLY A 192 11.18 2.69 3.37
C GLY A 192 11.84 2.51 4.74
N ARG A 193 11.61 3.47 5.62
CA ARG A 193 11.85 3.35 7.06
C ARG A 193 10.73 4.03 7.84
N MET A 194 10.34 3.47 8.97
CA MET A 194 9.42 4.13 9.89
C MET A 194 10.15 5.28 10.61
N THR A 195 9.54 6.46 10.61
CA THR A 195 10.03 7.67 11.31
C THR A 195 9.13 8.07 12.48
N GLY A 196 7.99 7.39 12.62
CA GLY A 196 7.06 7.52 13.74
C GLY A 196 5.99 6.40 13.70
N PRO A 197 4.99 6.43 14.60
CA PRO A 197 3.99 5.36 14.71
C PRO A 197 3.16 5.13 13.43
N VAL A 198 2.93 6.21 12.67
CA VAL A 198 2.16 6.23 11.42
C VAL A 198 2.86 7.12 10.39
N SER A 199 4.19 7.21 10.46
CA SER A 199 5.00 8.06 9.58
C SER A 199 6.17 7.26 9.01
N CYS A 200 6.44 7.48 7.74
CA CYS A 200 7.51 6.80 7.01
C CYS A 200 8.26 7.77 6.11
N GLU A 201 9.52 7.47 5.89
CA GLU A 201 10.35 8.09 4.87
C GLU A 201 10.82 7.01 3.89
N TYR A 202 10.85 7.36 2.61
CA TYR A 202 11.23 6.47 1.53
C TYR A 202 12.37 7.10 0.74
N GLU A 203 13.48 6.37 0.63
CA GLU A 203 14.56 6.69 -0.29
C GLU A 203 14.30 5.99 -1.62
N LEU A 204 14.20 6.79 -2.69
CA LEU A 204 13.90 6.35 -4.04
C LEU A 204 15.10 6.58 -4.94
N SER A 205 15.37 5.63 -5.83
CA SER A 205 16.28 5.80 -6.97
C SER A 205 15.80 5.03 -8.19
N TRP A 206 16.09 5.53 -9.39
CA TRP A 206 15.68 4.90 -10.66
C TRP A 206 16.69 5.11 -11.80
N ASP A 207 16.56 4.34 -12.89
CA ASP A 207 17.30 4.50 -14.15
C ASP A 207 16.36 4.44 -15.38
N PHE A 208 16.92 4.69 -16.58
CA PHE A 208 16.20 4.88 -17.84
C PHE A 208 16.63 3.94 -18.95
#